data_AF-A0A5A7NU50-F1
#
_entry.id   AF-A0A5A7NU50-F1
#
_cell.length_a   1.000
_cell.length_b   1.000
_cell.length_c   1.000
_cell.angle_alpha   90.00
_cell.angle_beta   90.00
_cell.angle_gamma   90.00
#
_symmetry.space_group_name_H-M   'P 1'
#
loop_
_entity.id
_entity.type
_entity.pdbx_description
1 polymer ?
#
loop_
_entity_poly.entity_id
_entity_poly.type
_entity_poly.pdbx_seq_one_letter_code
_entity_poly.pdbx_strand_id
1 'polypeptide(L)'
;MGYYNDLAFHLRRRHLSDAEVARILNTVRRKAARAKVPPLDAVGPAGAYARTFPRASGRRTFPRVAACLYVAGALFALFVGFGPEVPAVRGVDPALLVRELGRFPMLRLGLPYLFLVAAAHVVYLCRLPAGFRKKPGSTAPSSPRSASPRSAAPRSAAPRSAAPRTASRPSPRSASRPVRAGSPPRSRRG
;
A
#
# COMPACT_ATOMS: atom_id res chain seq x y z
N MET A 1 -7.76 -19.15 15.42
CA MET A 1 -7.10 -18.00 14.74
C MET A 1 -6.36 -17.19 15.80
N GLY A 2 -5.17 -16.67 15.52
CA GLY A 2 -4.39 -15.90 16.51
C GLY A 2 -4.80 -14.43 16.55
N TYR A 3 -4.67 -13.77 17.72
CA TYR A 3 -5.05 -12.37 17.94
C TYR A 3 -4.55 -11.40 16.85
N TYR A 4 -3.31 -11.58 16.38
CA TYR A 4 -2.73 -10.72 15.34
C TYR A 4 -3.43 -10.86 13.98
N ASN A 5 -3.91 -12.06 13.63
CA ASN A 5 -4.64 -12.28 12.39
C ASN A 5 -6.02 -11.62 12.45
N ASP A 6 -6.71 -11.72 13.59
CA ASP A 6 -8.01 -11.07 13.78
C ASP A 6 -7.88 -9.55 13.75
N LEU A 7 -6.83 -9.01 14.37
CA LEU A 7 -6.52 -7.59 14.32
C LEU A 7 -6.20 -7.13 12.89
N ALA A 8 -5.34 -7.86 12.17
CA ALA A 8 -5.03 -7.56 10.77
C ALA A 8 -6.28 -7.57 9.89
N PHE A 9 -7.17 -8.55 10.09
CA PHE A 9 -8.45 -8.65 9.39
C PHE A 9 -9.33 -7.43 9.65
N HIS A 10 -9.49 -7.00 10.90
CA HIS A 10 -10.27 -5.81 11.24
C HIS A 10 -9.67 -4.50 10.70
N LEU A 11 -8.34 -4.37 10.70
CA LEU A 11 -7.67 -3.19 10.14
C LEU A 11 -7.81 -3.12 8.61
N ARG A 12 -7.72 -4.26 7.91
CA ARG A 12 -7.95 -4.33 6.45
C ARG A 12 -9.39 -4.00 6.08
N ARG A 13 -10.37 -4.46 6.88
CA ARG A 13 -11.78 -4.09 6.71
C ARG A 13 -12.04 -2.58 6.92
N ARG A 14 -11.08 -1.86 7.51
CA ARG A 14 -11.09 -0.39 7.63
C ARG A 14 -10.27 0.33 6.56
N HIS A 15 -9.81 -0.40 5.53
CA HIS A 15 -9.04 0.10 4.41
C HIS A 15 -7.69 0.73 4.78
N LEU A 16 -7.09 0.32 5.90
CA LEU A 16 -5.70 0.69 6.19
C LEU A 16 -4.77 -0.01 5.21
N SER A 17 -3.70 0.69 4.82
CA SER A 17 -2.67 0.12 3.95
C SER A 17 -1.91 -1.01 4.65
N ASP A 18 -1.40 -2.00 3.91
CA ASP A 18 -0.64 -3.11 4.52
C ASP A 18 0.59 -2.63 5.31
N ALA A 19 1.21 -1.51 4.89
CA ALA A 19 2.31 -0.87 5.60
C ALA A 19 1.86 -0.33 6.98
N GLU A 20 0.69 0.31 7.04
CA GLU A 20 0.10 0.79 8.31
C GLU A 20 -0.32 -0.38 9.20
N VAL A 21 -0.93 -1.42 8.62
CA VAL A 21 -1.28 -2.65 9.35
C VAL A 21 -0.03 -3.24 10.00
N ALA A 22 1.05 -3.43 9.24
CA ALA A 22 2.32 -3.94 9.77
C ALA A 22 2.90 -3.06 10.90
N ARG A 23 2.81 -1.73 10.75
CA ARG A 23 3.25 -0.77 11.78
C ARG A 23 2.42 -0.87 13.07
N ILE A 24 1.11 -1.02 12.95
CA ILE A 24 0.21 -1.18 14.10
C ILE A 24 0.46 -2.51 14.80
N LEU A 25 0.58 -3.61 14.06
CA LEU A 25 0.86 -4.93 14.62
C LEU A 25 2.20 -4.96 15.37
N ASN A 26 3.23 -4.31 14.83
CA ASN A 26 4.52 -4.16 15.51
C ASN A 26 4.42 -3.33 16.81
N THR A 27 3.62 -2.28 16.80
CA THR A 27 3.35 -1.47 18.02
C THR A 27 2.69 -2.30 19.10
N VAL A 28 1.66 -3.07 18.75
CA VAL A 28 0.96 -3.97 19.67
C VAL A 28 1.90 -5.06 20.20
N ARG A 29 2.71 -5.67 19.33
CA ARG A 29 3.73 -6.66 19.74
C ARG A 29 4.73 -6.08 20.74
N ARG A 30 5.23 -4.86 20.50
CA ARG A 30 6.13 -4.18 21.43
C ARG A 30 5.46 -3.86 22.76
N LYS A 31 4.19 -3.43 22.75
CA LYS A 31 3.44 -3.13 23.97
C LYS A 31 3.19 -4.39 24.81
N ALA A 32 2.75 -5.48 24.18
CA ALA A 32 2.58 -6.77 24.84
C ALA A 32 3.91 -7.30 25.41
N ALA A 33 5.00 -7.24 24.62
CA ALA A 33 6.32 -7.66 25.08
C ALA A 33 6.83 -6.85 26.27
N ARG A 34 6.60 -5.53 26.30
CA ARG A 34 6.98 -4.66 27.43
C ARG A 34 6.19 -4.97 28.70
N ALA A 35 4.89 -5.23 28.57
CA ALA A 35 4.03 -5.55 29.70
C ALA A 35 4.16 -7.01 30.16
N LYS A 36 4.83 -7.87 29.38
CA LYS A 36 4.92 -9.33 29.61
C LYS A 36 3.55 -10.02 29.77
N VAL A 37 2.51 -9.45 29.16
CA VAL A 37 1.16 -10.00 29.15
C VAL A 37 0.70 -10.33 27.73
N PRO A 38 -0.27 -11.24 27.57
CA PRO A 38 -0.90 -11.50 26.27
C PRO A 38 -1.39 -10.20 25.61
N PRO A 39 -1.37 -10.12 24.27
CA PRO A 39 -1.79 -8.92 23.54
C PRO A 39 -3.28 -8.59 23.75
N LEU A 40 -4.10 -9.61 24.04
CA LEU A 40 -5.51 -9.44 24.41
C LEU A 40 -5.65 -8.61 25.70
N ASP A 41 -4.80 -8.86 26.70
CA ASP A 41 -4.87 -8.17 28.00
C ASP A 41 -4.20 -6.78 27.94
N ALA A 42 -3.16 -6.62 27.13
CA ALA A 42 -2.44 -5.35 27.00
C ALA A 42 -3.23 -4.25 26.25
N VAL A 43 -4.12 -4.64 25.34
CA VAL A 43 -4.75 -3.73 24.37
C VAL A 43 -6.26 -3.92 24.27
N GLY A 44 -6.78 -5.03 24.79
CA GLY A 44 -8.19 -5.41 24.68
C GLY A 44 -8.50 -6.17 23.39
N PRO A 45 -9.80 -6.45 23.14
CA PRO A 45 -10.25 -7.19 21.97
C PRO A 45 -9.83 -6.54 20.65
N ALA A 46 -9.33 -7.34 19.70
CA ALA A 46 -8.81 -6.88 18.42
C ALA A 46 -9.80 -5.96 17.67
N GLY A 47 -11.09 -6.30 17.67
CA GLY A 47 -12.13 -5.50 17.03
C GLY A 47 -12.38 -4.15 17.70
N ALA A 48 -12.30 -4.08 19.04
CA ALA A 48 -12.46 -2.83 19.78
C ALA A 48 -11.25 -1.90 19.54
N TYR A 49 -10.04 -2.45 19.60
CA TYR A 49 -8.84 -1.69 19.31
C TYR A 49 -8.79 -1.18 17.87
N ALA A 50 -9.16 -2.00 16.88
CA ALA A 50 -9.26 -1.57 15.48
C ALA A 50 -10.24 -0.41 15.27
N ARG A 51 -11.24 -0.23 16.16
CA ARG A 51 -12.19 0.89 16.07
C ARG A 51 -11.59 2.25 16.37
N THR A 52 -10.47 2.29 17.10
CA THR A 52 -9.77 3.52 17.47
C THR A 52 -9.08 4.19 16.28
N PHE A 53 -8.72 3.43 15.24
CA PHE A 53 -8.10 3.98 14.04
C PHE A 53 -9.16 4.54 13.10
N PRO A 54 -9.03 5.78 12.59
CA PRO A 54 -10.00 6.31 11.64
C PRO A 54 -10.13 5.37 10.45
N ARG A 55 -11.36 5.15 9.96
CA ARG A 55 -11.55 4.49 8.67
C ARG A 55 -10.85 5.35 7.63
N ALA A 56 -9.98 4.76 6.82
CA ALA A 56 -9.45 5.43 5.66
C ALA A 56 -10.62 5.64 4.69
N SER A 57 -11.35 6.76 4.85
CA SER A 57 -12.33 7.19 3.87
C SER A 57 -11.53 7.48 2.60
N GLY A 58 -11.73 6.63 1.58
CA GLY A 58 -10.93 6.61 0.37
C GLY A 58 -10.97 7.94 -0.37
N ARG A 59 -10.06 8.86 -0.03
CA ARG A 59 -9.70 10.09 -0.75
C ARG A 59 -8.47 10.71 -0.11
N ARG A 60 -7.31 10.11 -0.39
CA ARG A 60 -6.08 10.88 -0.49
C ARG A 60 -5.49 10.61 -1.87
N THR A 61 -6.21 11.06 -2.89
CA THR A 61 -5.57 11.59 -4.09
C THR A 61 -4.55 12.57 -3.56
N PHE A 62 -3.27 12.20 -3.62
CA PHE A 62 -2.19 12.98 -3.06
C PHE A 62 -2.32 14.41 -3.60
N PRO A 63 -2.47 15.45 -2.76
CA PRO A 63 -2.57 16.83 -3.24
C PRO A 63 -1.36 17.22 -4.10
N ARG A 64 -0.23 16.51 -3.94
CA ARG A 64 0.95 16.62 -4.78
C ARG A 64 0.75 16.13 -6.21
N VAL A 65 0.00 15.05 -6.43
CA VAL A 65 -0.29 14.56 -7.79
C VAL A 65 -1.27 15.50 -8.48
N ALA A 66 -2.29 15.97 -7.77
CA ALA A 66 -3.20 16.99 -8.30
C ALA A 66 -2.45 18.30 -8.60
N ALA A 67 -1.58 18.76 -7.71
CA ALA A 67 -0.75 19.94 -7.94
C ALA A 67 0.23 19.75 -9.10
N CYS A 68 0.90 18.60 -9.22
CA CYS A 68 1.77 18.30 -10.36
C CYS A 68 1.01 18.27 -11.68
N LEU A 69 -0.19 17.66 -11.72
CA LEU A 69 -1.03 17.66 -12.91
C LEU A 69 -1.53 19.07 -13.25
N TYR A 70 -1.83 19.89 -12.24
CA TYR A 70 -2.25 21.28 -12.43
C TYR A 70 -1.10 22.14 -12.97
N VAL A 71 0.11 22.00 -12.42
CA VAL A 71 1.31 22.71 -12.89
C VAL A 71 1.70 22.24 -14.29
N ALA A 72 1.68 20.93 -14.56
CA ALA A 72 1.95 20.40 -15.90
C ALA A 72 0.90 20.87 -16.93
N GLY A 73 -0.38 20.88 -16.54
CA GLY A 73 -1.48 21.41 -17.37
C GLY A 73 -1.36 22.91 -17.61
N ALA A 74 -0.98 23.70 -16.61
CA ALA A 74 -0.75 25.14 -16.74
C ALA A 74 0.46 25.46 -17.63
N LEU A 75 1.56 24.73 -17.49
CA LEU A 75 2.72 24.85 -18.38
C LEU A 75 2.39 24.46 -19.81
N PHE A 76 1.58 23.41 -20.00
CA PHE A 76 1.10 23.03 -21.32
C PHE A 76 0.16 24.08 -21.92
N ALA A 77 -0.76 24.63 -21.14
CA ALA A 77 -1.65 25.70 -21.58
C ALA A 77 -0.90 26.99 -21.91
N LEU A 78 0.14 27.34 -21.15
CA LEU A 78 1.05 28.43 -21.49
C LEU A 78 1.82 28.12 -22.77
N PHE A 79 2.33 26.91 -22.96
CA PHE A 79 3.06 26.54 -24.18
C PHE A 79 2.18 26.56 -25.44
N VAL A 80 0.91 26.13 -25.33
CA VAL A 80 -0.04 26.12 -26.45
C VAL A 80 -0.67 27.50 -26.66
N GLY A 81 -0.97 28.24 -25.58
CA GLY A 81 -1.57 29.57 -25.61
C GLY A 81 -0.58 30.68 -25.97
N PHE A 82 0.68 30.57 -25.55
CA PHE A 82 1.82 31.33 -26.08
C PHE A 82 2.44 30.59 -27.28
N GLY A 83 1.60 30.21 -28.23
CA GLY A 83 2.06 30.09 -29.62
C GLY A 83 2.78 31.39 -30.06
N PRO A 84 3.64 31.31 -31.09
CA PRO A 84 4.96 31.94 -31.15
C PRO A 84 4.91 33.46 -31.34
N GLU A 85 4.47 34.19 -30.34
CA GLU A 85 4.90 35.57 -30.13
C GLU A 85 6.20 35.55 -29.33
N VAL A 86 7.17 34.77 -29.80
CA VAL A 86 8.57 35.06 -29.50
C VAL A 86 8.80 36.43 -30.13
N PRO A 87 9.20 37.46 -29.35
CA PRO A 87 9.42 38.78 -29.90
C PRO A 87 10.34 38.60 -31.10
N ALA A 88 9.82 38.97 -32.27
CA ALA A 88 10.53 38.87 -33.52
C ALA A 88 11.96 39.34 -33.26
N VAL A 89 12.91 38.41 -33.32
CA VAL A 89 14.31 38.75 -33.53
C VAL A 89 14.25 39.49 -34.86
N ARG A 90 14.26 40.82 -34.78
CA ARG A 90 14.02 41.75 -35.90
C ARG A 90 14.85 41.27 -37.09
N GLY A 91 14.18 40.78 -38.13
CA GLY A 91 14.81 40.39 -39.39
C GLY A 91 14.66 38.94 -39.82
N VAL A 92 14.07 38.04 -39.01
CA VAL A 92 13.77 36.67 -39.48
C VAL A 92 12.32 36.57 -39.92
N ASP A 93 12.12 36.42 -41.22
CA ASP A 93 10.81 36.31 -41.85
C ASP A 93 10.11 35.03 -41.37
N PRO A 94 8.96 35.10 -40.69
CA PRO A 94 8.28 33.92 -40.14
C PRO A 94 7.88 32.93 -41.24
N ALA A 95 7.71 33.39 -42.48
CA ALA A 95 7.46 32.54 -43.63
C ALA A 95 8.63 31.58 -43.92
N LEU A 96 9.88 32.03 -43.75
CA LEU A 96 11.09 31.20 -43.94
C LEU A 96 11.22 30.14 -42.84
N LEU A 97 10.86 30.51 -41.61
CA LEU A 97 10.93 29.61 -40.46
C LEU A 97 9.87 28.51 -40.53
N VAL A 98 8.65 28.84 -40.98
CA VAL A 98 7.57 27.86 -41.25
C VAL A 98 7.93 26.95 -42.42
N ARG A 99 8.61 27.48 -43.45
CA ARG A 99 9.05 26.71 -44.62
C ARG A 99 10.17 25.71 -44.27
N GLU A 100 11.15 26.11 -43.46
CA GLU A 100 12.21 25.19 -43.01
C GLU A 100 11.76 24.24 -41.92
N LEU A 101 10.86 24.64 -41.01
CA LEU A 101 10.23 23.67 -40.08
C LEU A 101 9.34 22.65 -40.80
N GLY A 102 8.71 23.04 -41.92
CA GLY A 102 8.00 22.12 -42.80
C GLY A 102 8.90 21.08 -43.47
N ARG A 103 10.21 21.35 -43.56
CA ARG A 103 11.22 20.50 -44.19
C ARG A 103 11.76 19.39 -43.28
N PHE A 104 11.52 19.49 -41.97
CA PHE A 104 11.94 18.50 -40.98
C PHE A 104 10.72 17.82 -40.33
N PRO A 105 10.06 16.86 -41.03
CA PRO A 105 8.89 16.15 -40.50
C PRO A 105 9.18 15.39 -39.20
N MET A 106 10.45 15.03 -38.96
CA MET A 106 10.92 14.42 -37.71
C MET A 106 10.71 15.33 -36.48
N LEU A 107 10.81 16.65 -36.61
CA LEU A 107 10.63 17.59 -35.49
C LEU A 107 9.15 17.80 -35.14
N ARG A 108 8.24 17.74 -36.12
CA ARG A 108 6.79 17.85 -35.87
C ARG A 108 6.23 16.68 -35.07
N LEU A 109 6.80 15.49 -35.20
CA LEU A 109 6.43 14.32 -34.40
C LEU A 109 7.26 14.18 -33.12
N GLY A 110 8.53 14.62 -33.14
CA GLY A 110 9.46 14.45 -32.02
C GLY A 110 9.10 15.29 -30.79
N LEU A 111 8.62 16.51 -30.96
CA LEU A 111 8.30 17.42 -29.85
C LEU A 111 7.09 16.98 -29.01
N PRO A 112 5.93 16.61 -29.59
CA PRO A 112 4.83 16.04 -28.80
C PRO A 112 5.20 14.69 -28.18
N TYR A 113 6.06 13.90 -28.84
CA TYR A 113 6.55 12.63 -28.30
C TYR A 113 7.44 12.85 -27.06
N LEU A 114 8.38 13.80 -27.11
CA LEU A 114 9.21 14.19 -25.97
C LEU A 114 8.37 14.67 -24.79
N PHE A 115 7.29 15.43 -25.06
CA PHE A 115 6.37 15.87 -24.03
C PHE A 115 5.60 14.71 -23.40
N LEU A 116 5.13 13.75 -24.20
CA LEU A 116 4.50 12.53 -23.72
C LEU A 116 5.45 11.68 -22.87
N VAL A 117 6.71 11.53 -23.30
CA VAL A 117 7.73 10.78 -22.54
C VAL A 117 8.06 11.48 -21.23
N ALA A 118 8.16 12.82 -21.22
CA ALA A 118 8.38 13.61 -20.01
C ALA A 118 7.20 13.50 -19.04
N ALA A 119 5.97 13.63 -19.53
CA ALA A 119 4.76 13.46 -18.72
C ALA A 119 4.66 12.04 -18.14
N ALA A 120 4.95 11.01 -18.94
CA ALA A 120 4.99 9.62 -18.50
C ALA A 120 6.08 9.39 -17.43
N HIS A 121 7.25 10.01 -17.59
CA HIS A 121 8.32 9.96 -16.59
C HIS A 121 7.93 10.64 -15.28
N VAL A 122 7.28 11.80 -15.32
CA VAL A 122 6.80 12.49 -14.11
C VAL A 122 5.76 11.63 -13.40
N VAL A 123 4.81 11.04 -14.13
CA VAL A 123 3.82 10.12 -13.55
C VAL A 123 4.51 8.90 -12.95
N TYR A 124 5.48 8.31 -13.63
CA TYR A 124 6.25 7.16 -13.13
C TYR A 124 7.02 7.51 -11.85
N LEU A 125 7.70 8.66 -11.80
CA LEU A 125 8.40 9.16 -10.62
C LEU A 125 7.44 9.50 -9.47
N CYS A 126 6.24 10.01 -9.76
CA CYS A 126 5.22 10.25 -8.75
C CYS A 126 4.53 8.97 -8.25
N ARG A 127 4.49 7.90 -9.05
CA ARG A 127 3.93 6.59 -8.68
C ARG A 127 4.92 5.73 -7.91
N LEU A 128 6.22 6.04 -7.96
CA LEU A 128 7.21 5.37 -7.14
C LEU A 128 6.85 5.57 -5.66
N PRO A 129 6.58 4.48 -4.91
CA PRO A 129 6.24 4.59 -3.50
C PRO A 129 7.36 5.32 -2.77
N ALA A 130 7.01 6.34 -1.99
CA ALA A 130 7.94 7.22 -1.27
C ALA A 130 8.87 6.50 -0.25
N GLY A 131 8.88 5.15 -0.23
CA GLY A 131 9.72 4.31 0.61
C GLY A 131 11.21 4.29 0.23
N PHE A 132 11.62 4.87 -0.90
CA PHE A 132 13.03 4.88 -1.34
C PHE A 132 13.78 6.19 -1.15
N ARG A 133 13.25 7.15 -0.36
CA ARG A 133 14.07 8.29 0.09
C ARG A 133 14.92 7.84 1.28
N LYS A 134 16.07 7.21 0.99
CA LYS A 134 17.19 7.09 1.96
C LYS A 134 17.42 8.49 2.54
N LYS A 135 17.24 8.65 3.86
CA LYS A 135 17.64 9.89 4.56
C LYS A 135 19.14 10.09 4.30
N PRO A 136 19.57 11.16 3.60
CA PRO A 136 20.96 11.53 3.60
C PRO A 136 21.26 12.09 4.99
N GLY A 137 21.99 11.35 5.82
CA GLY A 137 22.35 11.81 7.17
C GLY A 137 22.39 10.76 8.28
N SER A 138 22.48 9.47 7.96
CA SER A 138 22.85 8.46 8.97
C SER A 138 24.12 7.74 8.53
N THR A 139 25.23 8.46 8.58
CA THR A 139 26.59 7.90 8.66
C THR A 139 26.80 7.40 10.09
N ALA A 140 26.14 6.30 10.43
CA ALA A 140 26.63 5.43 11.48
C ALA A 140 27.03 4.12 10.81
N PRO A 141 28.34 3.82 10.67
CA PRO A 141 28.76 2.48 10.29
C PRO A 141 28.38 1.56 11.45
N SER A 142 27.18 0.99 11.41
CA SER A 142 26.85 -0.15 12.24
C SER A 142 27.72 -1.29 11.74
N SER A 143 28.80 -1.55 12.47
CA SER A 143 29.67 -2.70 12.30
C SER A 143 28.82 -3.95 12.02
N PRO A 144 29.13 -4.75 11.00
CA PRO A 144 28.48 -6.03 10.82
C PRO A 144 28.82 -6.87 12.06
N ARG A 145 27.85 -7.05 12.96
CA ARG A 145 27.94 -8.11 13.95
C ARG A 145 27.98 -9.41 13.15
N SER A 146 29.19 -9.94 13.01
CA SER A 146 29.46 -11.30 12.57
C SER A 146 28.60 -12.23 13.42
N ALA A 147 27.46 -12.62 12.88
CA ALA A 147 26.63 -13.64 13.47
C ALA A 147 27.32 -14.96 13.12
N SER A 148 28.14 -15.46 14.04
CA SER A 148 28.67 -16.82 13.94
C SER A 148 27.52 -17.77 13.62
N PRO A 149 27.57 -18.53 12.52
CA PRO A 149 26.56 -19.52 12.24
C PRO A 149 26.60 -20.54 13.37
N ARG A 150 25.55 -20.54 14.21
CA ARG A 150 25.33 -21.66 15.13
C ARG A 150 25.06 -22.87 14.25
N SER A 151 26.06 -23.75 14.13
CA SER A 151 25.89 -25.12 13.65
C SER A 151 24.78 -25.78 14.46
N ALA A 152 23.58 -25.77 13.91
CA ALA A 152 22.50 -26.60 14.41
C ALA A 152 22.84 -28.03 13.99
N ALA A 153 23.32 -28.83 14.94
CA ALA A 153 23.48 -30.26 14.73
C ALA A 153 22.13 -30.84 14.27
N PRO A 154 22.08 -31.58 13.15
CA PRO A 154 20.85 -32.20 12.69
C PRO A 154 20.41 -33.21 13.76
N ARG A 155 19.30 -32.92 14.44
CA ARG A 155 18.64 -33.90 15.28
C ARG A 155 18.13 -35.00 14.36
N SER A 156 18.78 -36.15 14.38
CA SER A 156 18.27 -37.39 13.79
C SER A 156 16.90 -37.68 14.40
N ALA A 157 15.85 -37.34 13.67
CA ALA A 157 14.50 -37.77 13.98
C ALA A 157 14.41 -39.24 13.61
N ALA A 158 14.44 -40.11 14.61
CA ALA A 158 14.13 -41.53 14.41
C ALA A 158 12.72 -41.65 13.78
N PRO A 159 12.56 -42.39 12.68
CA PRO A 159 11.25 -42.59 12.07
C PRO A 159 10.38 -43.36 13.05
N ARG A 160 9.32 -42.71 13.56
CA ARG A 160 8.27 -43.40 14.30
C ARG A 160 7.47 -44.23 13.30
N SER A 161 7.63 -45.56 13.37
CA SER A 161 6.72 -46.51 12.71
C SER A 161 5.30 -46.22 13.15
N ALA A 162 4.52 -45.62 12.26
CA ALA A 162 3.08 -45.46 12.43
C ALA A 162 2.43 -46.81 12.12
N ALA A 163 1.97 -47.50 13.16
CA ALA A 163 1.08 -48.64 12.98
C ALA A 163 -0.22 -48.16 12.31
N PRO A 164 -0.72 -48.87 11.29
CA PRO A 164 -1.95 -48.52 10.60
C PRO A 164 -3.12 -48.63 11.58
N ARG A 165 -3.74 -47.49 11.92
CA ARG A 165 -5.00 -47.49 12.67
C ARG A 165 -6.09 -48.02 11.77
N THR A 166 -6.57 -49.21 12.09
CA THR A 166 -7.82 -49.78 11.57
C THR A 166 -8.96 -48.77 11.72
N ALA A 167 -9.46 -48.31 10.58
CA ALA A 167 -10.58 -47.39 10.48
C ALA A 167 -11.85 -48.07 11.03
N SER A 168 -12.19 -47.76 12.28
CA SER A 168 -13.50 -48.07 12.84
C SER A 168 -14.47 -46.98 12.41
N ARG A 169 -15.30 -47.32 11.43
CA ARG A 169 -16.37 -46.52 10.84
C ARG A 169 -17.42 -46.13 11.91
N PRO A 170 -17.64 -44.84 12.22
CA PRO A 170 -18.80 -44.44 13.03
C PRO A 170 -20.04 -44.32 12.16
N SER A 171 -21.09 -45.05 12.52
CA SER A 171 -22.43 -45.01 11.94
C SER A 171 -23.01 -43.59 11.83
N PRO A 172 -23.73 -43.26 10.76
CA PRO A 172 -24.56 -42.06 10.70
C PRO A 172 -25.83 -42.32 11.52
N ARG A 173 -25.84 -41.92 12.79
CA ARG A 173 -27.08 -41.86 13.56
C ARG A 173 -27.67 -40.46 13.48
N SER A 174 -28.69 -40.38 12.64
CA SER A 174 -29.87 -39.52 12.71
C SER A 174 -30.07 -38.83 14.06
N ALA A 175 -30.29 -37.52 14.05
CA ALA A 175 -31.46 -36.90 14.67
C ALA A 175 -31.37 -35.36 14.56
N SER A 176 -32.11 -34.85 13.60
CA SER A 176 -32.82 -33.57 13.63
C SER A 176 -33.20 -33.09 15.03
N ARG A 177 -32.79 -31.87 15.39
CA ARG A 177 -33.46 -31.09 16.44
C ARG A 177 -33.56 -29.62 16.03
N PRO A 178 -34.73 -29.15 15.57
CA PRO A 178 -34.97 -27.72 15.38
C PRO A 178 -35.29 -27.10 16.75
N VAL A 179 -34.37 -26.32 17.30
CA VAL A 179 -34.66 -25.51 18.48
C VAL A 179 -35.34 -24.21 18.03
N ARG A 180 -36.67 -24.31 18.01
CA ARG A 180 -37.67 -23.33 18.49
C ARG A 180 -37.30 -21.85 18.39
N ALA A 181 -37.98 -21.17 17.47
CA ALA A 181 -38.14 -19.72 17.43
C ALA A 181 -38.67 -19.18 18.76
N GLY A 182 -37.87 -18.30 19.40
CA GLY A 182 -38.32 -17.42 20.46
C GLY A 182 -38.70 -16.08 19.88
N SER A 183 -39.99 -15.81 19.79
CA SER A 183 -40.58 -14.51 19.44
C SER A 183 -40.21 -13.42 20.45
N PRO A 184 -40.23 -12.13 20.06
CA PRO A 184 -39.80 -11.01 20.90
C PRO A 184 -40.94 -10.49 21.80
N PRO A 185 -40.64 -9.92 22.99
CA PRO A 185 -41.53 -8.95 23.64
C PRO A 185 -41.03 -7.54 23.31
N ARG A 186 -41.81 -6.76 22.56
CA ARG A 186 -42.90 -5.87 23.01
C ARG A 186 -42.35 -4.51 23.42
N SER A 187 -42.65 -3.53 22.57
CA SER A 187 -42.51 -2.11 22.84
C SER A 187 -43.18 -1.74 24.15
N ARG A 188 -42.53 -0.90 24.95
CA ARG A 188 -43.20 -0.11 25.97
C ARG A 188 -42.82 1.35 25.77
N ARG A 189 -43.87 2.13 25.50
CA ARG A 189 -43.92 3.58 25.45
C ARG A 189 -43.36 4.20 26.73
N GLY A 190 -42.76 5.36 26.56
CA GLY A 190 -42.44 6.38 27.53
C GLY A 190 -42.08 7.61 26.73
#